data_AF-A0AA51DGY0-F1
#
_entry.id   AF-A0AA51DGY0-F1
#
_cell.length_a   1.000
_cell.length_b   1.000
_cell.length_c   1.000
_cell.angle_alpha   90.00
_cell.angle_beta   90.00
_cell.angle_gamma   90.00
#
_symmetry.space_group_name_H-M   'P 1'
#
loop_
_entity.id
_entity.type
_entity.pdbx_description
1 polymer ?
#
loop_
_entity_poly.entity_id
_entity_poly.type
_entity_poly.pdbx_seq_one_letter_code
_entity_poly.pdbx_strand_id
1 'polypeptide(L)'
;MLNIESIKTSRIKDCIKYELGENEYEKHREYLLSRLKAYLVNELSDIDEECLHNLLINKENEVIKYEKSYVKYDREKKIVILFIYQNTYKTYRREYYEVELNKEGTKQIVFKYLKTD
;
A
#
# COMPACT_ATOMS: atom_id res chain seq x y z
N MET A 1 3.13 -46.05 -11.00
CA MET A 1 2.06 -45.05 -11.20
C MET A 1 1.93 -44.27 -9.90
N LEU A 2 2.36 -43.01 -9.89
CA LEU A 2 2.22 -42.13 -8.72
C LEU A 2 1.06 -41.18 -8.98
N ASN A 3 0.10 -41.23 -8.07
CA ASN A 3 -1.18 -40.55 -8.10
C ASN A 3 -0.98 -39.03 -8.14
N ILE A 4 -1.48 -38.40 -9.20
CA ILE A 4 -1.66 -36.95 -9.28
C ILE A 4 -3.00 -36.66 -8.61
N GLU A 5 -2.99 -36.31 -7.32
CA GLU A 5 -4.14 -35.61 -6.74
C GLU A 5 -3.74 -34.91 -5.44
N SER A 6 -4.24 -33.68 -5.29
CA SER A 6 -4.15 -32.82 -4.10
C SER A 6 -2.95 -31.88 -3.98
N ILE A 7 -2.66 -31.08 -5.01
CA ILE A 7 -2.17 -29.70 -4.80
C ILE A 7 -3.42 -28.80 -4.71
N LYS A 8 -4.24 -29.02 -3.69
CA LYS A 8 -5.29 -28.07 -3.30
C LYS A 8 -4.71 -27.17 -2.22
N THR A 9 -4.67 -25.89 -2.56
CA THR A 9 -4.78 -24.77 -1.62
C THR A 9 -3.71 -24.69 -0.54
N SER A 10 -2.53 -24.23 -0.92
CA SER A 10 -1.73 -23.38 -0.02
C SER A 10 -1.18 -22.21 -0.80
N ARG A 11 -2.07 -21.42 -1.42
CA ARG A 11 -1.76 -20.01 -1.67
C ARG A 11 -1.86 -19.36 -0.32
N ILE A 12 -0.73 -19.26 0.36
CA ILE A 12 -0.52 -18.44 1.52
C ILE A 12 -0.95 -17.02 1.12
N LYS A 13 -2.22 -16.69 1.39
CA LYS A 13 -2.68 -15.31 1.49
C LYS A 13 -2.18 -14.84 2.84
N ASP A 14 -0.90 -14.50 2.91
CA ASP A 14 -0.41 -13.64 3.98
C ASP A 14 -0.94 -12.23 3.70
N CYS A 15 -2.26 -12.07 3.86
CA CYS A 15 -2.84 -10.80 4.23
C CYS A 15 -2.26 -10.53 5.62
N ILE A 16 -1.20 -9.73 5.67
CA ILE A 16 -0.76 -9.08 6.89
C ILE A 16 -2.01 -8.35 7.42
N LYS A 17 -2.66 -8.94 8.43
CA LYS A 17 -3.67 -8.26 9.24
C LYS A 17 -2.90 -7.20 10.00
N TYR A 18 -2.85 -5.99 9.47
CA TYR A 18 -2.61 -4.84 10.33
C TYR A 18 -3.81 -4.79 11.27
N GLU A 19 -3.56 -4.98 12.57
CA GLU A 19 -4.57 -4.76 13.60
C GLU A 19 -4.94 -3.28 13.50
N LEU A 20 -6.17 -3.00 13.06
CA LEU A 20 -6.67 -1.65 12.94
C LEU A 20 -6.51 -0.93 14.28
N GLY A 21 -5.70 0.12 14.31
CA GLY A 21 -5.45 0.90 15.52
C GLY A 21 -6.74 1.39 16.19
N GLU A 22 -6.72 1.59 17.51
CA GLU A 22 -7.93 1.93 18.25
C GLU A 22 -8.49 3.33 17.89
N ASN A 23 -7.65 4.24 17.41
CA ASN A 23 -8.05 5.60 17.01
C ASN A 23 -8.39 5.69 15.51
N GLU A 24 -9.34 6.57 15.15
CA GLU A 24 -9.85 6.75 13.76
C GLU A 24 -8.73 7.09 12.77
N TYR A 25 -7.74 7.88 13.21
CA TYR A 25 -6.59 8.25 12.38
C TYR A 25 -5.76 7.05 11.93
N GLU A 26 -5.37 6.18 12.87
CA GLU A 26 -4.57 4.98 12.59
C GLU A 26 -5.37 4.02 11.72
N LYS A 27 -6.69 3.88 11.93
CA LYS A 27 -7.55 3.06 11.05
C LYS A 27 -7.49 3.53 9.61
N HIS A 28 -7.58 4.84 9.40
CA HIS A 28 -7.53 5.43 8.05
C HIS A 28 -6.16 5.20 7.42
N ARG A 29 -5.10 5.47 8.19
CA ARG A 29 -3.71 5.30 7.76
C ARG A 29 -3.41 3.86 7.35
N GLU A 30 -3.70 2.90 8.23
CA GLU A 30 -3.43 1.48 8.01
C GLU A 30 -4.25 0.91 6.87
N TYR A 31 -5.53 1.30 6.74
CA TYR A 31 -6.35 0.86 5.62
C TYR A 31 -5.76 1.32 4.28
N LEU A 32 -5.40 2.61 4.17
CA LEU A 32 -4.85 3.16 2.93
C LEU A 32 -3.53 2.47 2.56
N LEU A 33 -2.59 2.31 3.51
CA LEU A 33 -1.31 1.64 3.28
C LEU A 33 -1.49 0.17 2.92
N SER A 34 -2.39 -0.54 3.61
CA SER A 34 -2.67 -1.95 3.33
C SER A 34 -3.27 -2.16 1.95
N ARG A 35 -4.22 -1.30 1.54
CA ARG A 35 -4.85 -1.36 0.22
C ARG A 35 -3.87 -0.99 -0.89
N LEU A 36 -2.99 -0.02 -0.64
CA LEU A 36 -1.90 0.30 -1.56
C LEU A 36 -0.93 -0.86 -1.70
N LYS A 37 -0.50 -1.46 -0.59
CA LYS A 37 0.35 -2.65 -0.61
C LYS A 37 -0.27 -3.77 -1.41
N ALA A 38 -1.54 -4.10 -1.14
CA ALA A 38 -2.25 -5.17 -1.83
C ALA A 38 -2.43 -4.87 -3.32
N TYR A 39 -2.74 -3.63 -3.69
CA TYR A 39 -2.84 -3.21 -5.08
C TYR A 39 -1.52 -3.45 -5.81
N LEU A 40 -0.44 -2.92 -5.27
CA LEU A 40 0.87 -3.08 -5.88
C LEU A 40 1.23 -4.57 -5.93
N VAL A 41 1.13 -5.34 -4.83
CA VAL A 41 1.47 -6.77 -4.80
C VAL A 41 0.67 -7.60 -5.82
N ASN A 42 -0.62 -7.33 -6.01
CA ASN A 42 -1.45 -8.07 -6.99
C ASN A 42 -1.01 -7.84 -8.44
N GLU A 43 -0.43 -6.68 -8.74
CA GLU A 43 0.07 -6.32 -10.07
C GLU A 43 1.58 -6.66 -10.24
N LEU A 44 2.26 -7.04 -9.14
CA LEU A 44 3.71 -7.31 -9.07
C LEU A 44 4.01 -8.81 -9.18
N SER A 45 3.88 -9.41 -10.37
CA SER A 45 4.37 -10.79 -10.58
C SER A 45 5.89 -10.86 -10.81
N ASP A 46 6.49 -9.84 -11.44
CA ASP A 46 7.94 -9.73 -11.69
C ASP A 46 8.32 -8.27 -11.95
N ILE A 47 8.91 -7.58 -10.96
CA ILE A 47 9.16 -6.14 -11.09
C ILE A 47 10.55 -5.70 -10.59
N ASP A 48 11.02 -4.59 -11.18
CA ASP A 48 12.12 -3.70 -10.78
C ASP A 48 11.60 -2.32 -10.29
N GLU A 49 12.45 -1.45 -9.75
CA GLU A 49 12.01 -0.15 -9.20
C GLU A 49 11.27 0.74 -10.22
N GLU A 50 11.59 0.64 -11.51
CA GLU A 50 10.96 1.46 -12.56
C GLU A 50 9.49 1.09 -12.75
N CYS A 51 9.18 -0.20 -12.76
CA CYS A 51 7.79 -0.67 -12.92
C CYS A 51 6.92 -0.32 -11.70
N LEU A 52 7.49 -0.25 -10.49
CA LEU A 52 6.78 0.18 -9.28
C LEU A 52 6.28 1.63 -9.40
N HIS A 53 7.14 2.55 -9.84
CA HIS A 53 6.76 3.95 -10.01
C HIS A 53 5.74 4.13 -11.14
N ASN A 54 5.86 3.37 -12.23
CA ASN A 54 4.89 3.38 -13.32
C ASN A 54 3.50 2.91 -12.88
N LEU A 55 3.40 1.89 -12.02
CA LEU A 55 2.12 1.46 -11.43
C LEU A 55 1.48 2.55 -10.56
N LEU A 56 2.29 3.26 -9.77
CA LEU A 56 1.82 4.37 -8.94
C LEU A 56 1.33 5.56 -9.79
N ILE A 57 2.00 5.85 -10.91
CA ILE A 57 1.60 6.88 -11.88
C ILE A 57 0.24 6.57 -12.51
N ASN A 58 0.01 5.31 -12.90
CA ASN A 58 -1.17 4.89 -13.66
C ASN A 58 -2.50 4.91 -12.87
N LYS A 59 -2.48 5.16 -11.56
CA LYS A 59 -3.68 5.10 -10.69
C LYS A 59 -3.93 6.33 -9.83
N GLU A 60 -3.35 7.48 -10.18
CA GLU A 60 -3.30 8.70 -9.35
C GLU A 60 -4.64 9.21 -8.78
N ASN A 61 -5.80 8.87 -9.36
CA ASN A 61 -7.09 9.50 -8.98
C ASN A 61 -8.23 8.54 -8.52
N GLU A 62 -8.15 7.23 -8.74
CA GLU A 62 -9.33 6.34 -8.59
C GLU A 62 -9.30 5.33 -7.44
N VAL A 63 -8.16 4.76 -7.05
CA VAL A 63 -8.24 3.39 -6.46
C VAL A 63 -8.20 3.33 -4.94
N ILE A 64 -7.54 4.26 -4.25
CA ILE A 64 -7.24 4.07 -2.83
C ILE A 64 -7.81 5.23 -2.01
N LYS A 65 -9.04 5.01 -1.56
CA LYS A 65 -9.79 5.92 -0.70
C LYS A 65 -10.36 5.13 0.48
N TYR A 66 -10.50 5.80 1.60
CA TYR A 66 -11.21 5.32 2.78
C TYR A 66 -11.95 6.48 3.40
N GLU A 67 -13.29 6.45 3.30
CA GLU A 67 -14.14 7.60 3.60
C GLU A 67 -13.64 8.86 2.87
N LYS A 68 -13.30 9.92 3.62
CA LYS A 68 -12.77 11.18 3.09
C LYS A 68 -11.25 11.16 2.90
N SER A 69 -10.56 10.10 3.33
CA SER A 69 -9.10 9.95 3.24
C SER A 69 -8.72 9.25 1.93
N TYR A 70 -7.53 9.57 1.40
CA TYR A 70 -7.10 9.03 0.11
C TYR A 70 -5.58 9.06 -0.06
N VAL A 71 -5.10 8.32 -1.05
CA VAL A 71 -3.69 8.30 -1.47
C VAL A 71 -3.50 9.16 -2.71
N LYS A 72 -2.38 9.89 -2.76
CA LYS A 72 -1.82 10.49 -3.98
C LYS A 72 -0.38 10.06 -4.16
N TYR A 73 0.10 10.14 -5.39
CA TYR A 73 1.49 9.90 -5.73
C TYR A 73 2.09 11.16 -6.36
N ASP A 74 3.13 11.72 -5.72
CA ASP A 74 3.89 12.84 -6.26
C ASP A 74 4.96 12.27 -7.19
N ARG A 75 4.73 12.42 -8.51
CA ARG A 75 5.59 11.84 -9.55
C ARG A 75 6.98 12.45 -9.57
N GLU A 76 7.10 13.75 -9.29
CA GLU A 76 8.38 14.48 -9.32
C GLU A 76 9.28 14.02 -8.18
N LYS A 77 8.71 13.89 -6.98
CA LYS A 77 9.44 13.46 -5.79
C LYS A 77 9.49 11.94 -5.64
N LYS A 78 8.72 11.20 -6.44
CA LYS A 78 8.54 9.74 -6.35
C LYS A 78 8.06 9.26 -4.98
N ILE A 79 7.19 10.03 -4.33
CA ILE A 79 6.66 9.73 -2.98
C ILE A 79 5.16 9.50 -2.99
N VAL A 80 4.71 8.62 -2.10
CA VAL A 80 3.31 8.43 -1.77
C VAL A 80 2.91 9.42 -0.68
N ILE A 81 1.76 10.05 -0.85
CA ILE A 81 1.19 11.00 0.10
C ILE A 81 -0.16 10.47 0.55
N LEU A 82 -0.30 10.19 1.85
CA LEU A 82 -1.60 9.91 2.45
C LEU A 82 -2.25 11.23 2.88
N PHE A 83 -3.47 11.46 2.41
CA PHE A 83 -4.33 12.53 2.88
C PHE A 83 -5.33 11.93 3.85
N ILE A 84 -5.06 12.06 5.16
CA ILE A 84 -5.88 11.46 6.21
C ILE A 84 -6.82 12.52 6.76
N TYR A 85 -8.12 12.33 6.54
CA TYR A 85 -9.14 13.24 7.05
C TYR A 85 -9.25 13.12 8.57
N GLN A 86 -9.19 14.26 9.24
CA GLN A 86 -9.31 14.41 10.69
C GLN A 86 -10.70 14.97 10.99
N ASN A 87 -11.64 14.11 11.42
CA ASN A 87 -13.03 14.51 11.64
C ASN A 87 -13.16 15.64 12.69
N THR A 88 -12.37 15.57 13.77
CA THR A 88 -12.34 16.55 14.88
C THR A 88 -12.08 17.98 14.39
N TYR A 89 -11.14 18.16 13.45
CA TYR A 89 -10.70 19.47 12.98
C TYR A 89 -11.20 19.79 11.56
N LYS A 90 -11.96 18.87 10.95
CA LYS A 90 -12.40 18.92 9.54
C LYS A 90 -11.28 19.27 8.56
N THR A 91 -10.06 18.82 8.85
CA THR A 91 -8.85 19.09 8.06
C THR A 91 -8.21 17.80 7.57
N TYR A 92 -7.18 17.92 6.75
CA TYR A 92 -6.35 16.80 6.33
C TYR A 92 -4.98 16.87 7.00
N ARG A 93 -4.57 15.77 7.62
CA ARG A 93 -3.18 15.52 7.94
C ARG A 93 -2.53 14.81 6.76
N ARG A 94 -1.33 15.25 6.38
CA ARG A 94 -0.58 14.63 5.28
C ARG A 94 0.57 13.81 5.86
N GLU A 95 0.73 12.60 5.36
CA GLU A 95 1.92 11.79 5.64
C GLU A 95 2.60 11.41 4.34
N TYR A 96 3.93 11.46 4.34
CA TYR A 96 4.76 11.29 3.16
C TYR A 96 5.59 10.02 3.30
N TYR A 97 5.60 9.21 2.25
CA TYR A 97 6.26 7.91 2.23
C TYR A 97 7.10 7.74 0.97
N GLU A 98 8.33 7.26 1.15
CA GLU A 98 9.09 6.65 0.06
C GLU A 98 8.66 5.19 -0.09
N VAL A 99 8.61 4.70 -1.34
CA VAL A 99 8.20 3.33 -1.64
C VAL A 99 9.35 2.61 -2.31
N GLU A 100 9.77 1.49 -1.72
CA GLU A 100 10.89 0.69 -2.21
C GLU A 100 10.52 -0.79 -2.26
N LEU A 101 11.27 -1.54 -3.06
CA LEU A 101 11.27 -3.00 -3.02
C LEU A 101 12.45 -3.46 -2.16
N ASN A 102 12.17 -4.20 -1.09
CA ASN A 102 13.20 -4.90 -0.36
C ASN A 102 13.83 -5.96 -1.28
N LYS A 103 15.16 -5.92 -1.41
CA LYS A 103 15.94 -6.81 -2.28
C LYS A 103 16.24 -8.15 -1.61
N GLU A 104 15.94 -8.33 -0.31
CA GLU A 104 16.17 -9.58 0.41
C GLU A 104 15.00 -10.56 0.29
N GLY A 105 15.25 -11.71 -0.37
CA GLY A 105 14.49 -12.96 -0.29
C GLY A 105 13.13 -12.98 -0.98
N THR A 106 12.30 -11.97 -0.73
CA THR A 106 10.96 -11.78 -1.30
C THR A 106 10.86 -10.30 -1.63
N LYS A 107 10.66 -9.93 -2.90
CA LYS A 107 10.52 -8.53 -3.36
C LYS A 107 9.34 -7.85 -2.66
N GLN A 108 9.53 -7.41 -1.42
CA GLN A 108 8.47 -6.86 -0.57
C GLN A 108 8.43 -5.36 -0.72
N ILE A 109 7.22 -4.82 -0.82
CA ILE A 109 7.03 -3.38 -0.81
C ILE A 109 7.17 -2.86 0.61
N VAL A 110 8.02 -1.87 0.76
CA VAL A 110 8.26 -1.14 2.01
C VAL A 110 7.86 0.31 1.82
N PHE A 111 7.05 0.81 2.74
CA PHE A 111 6.72 2.23 2.85
C PHE A 111 7.57 2.85 3.96
N LYS A 112 8.56 3.66 3.60
CA LYS A 112 9.40 4.38 4.56
C LYS A 112 8.78 5.73 4.86
N TYR A 113 8.40 5.95 6.11
CA TYR A 113 7.85 7.23 6.57
C TYR A 113 8.92 8.33 6.49
N LEU A 114 8.56 9.46 5.87
CA LEU A 114 9.46 10.60 5.70
C LEU A 114 9.10 11.73 6.68
N LYS A 115 7.86 12.20 6.64
CA LYS A 115 7.37 13.33 7.45
C LYS A 115 5.84 13.39 7.48
N THR A 116 5.33 14.32 8.28
CA THR A 116 3.91 14.70 8.33
C THR A 116 3.77 16.22 8.30
N ASP A 117 2.70 16.71 7.65
CA ASP A 117 2.31 18.12 7.59
C ASP A 117 0.86 18.30 8.06
#